data_AF-A0A368JWM3-F1
#
_entry.id   AF-A0A368JWM3-F1
#
_cell.length_a   1.000
_cell.length_b   1.000
_cell.length_c   1.000
_cell.angle_alpha   90.00
_cell.angle_beta   90.00
_cell.angle_gamma   90.00
#
_symmetry.space_group_name_H-M   'P 1'
#
loop_
_entity.id
_entity.type
_entity.pdbx_description
1 polymer ?
#
loop_
_entity_poly.entity_id
_entity_poly.type
_entity_poly.pdbx_seq_one_letter_code
_entity_poly.pdbx_strand_id
1 'polypeptide(L)'
;MNSRNFNIINLLLALCISALILSGCKMEMNSGLEEKEANEMLGQLLLHDINASKQVNKDKTISLWIEKDQFAQAEYLMRNLGLPRRPRMTMEQIFKSDGLIPSPVEEWAKLNYAKTEGLSRMIASIPGVVSAEIDLANPQRKESFEKVLPPSASVIVTVFKDSINPELIPQIKQLIAFSIENITYDRVSVVVAPVERPKKQPAETMEVWGVKLFKNSYLTALGMLAGVAMLTAFLTAITYYGVIIIRRRKRSKSNDNSAR
;
A
#
# COMPACT_ATOMS: atom_id res chain seq x y z
N MET A 1 22.38 -44.48 28.40
CA MET A 1 21.83 -43.17 27.98
C MET A 1 21.19 -43.32 26.61
N ASN A 2 19.94 -42.89 26.47
CA ASN A 2 18.94 -43.43 25.54
C ASN A 2 19.07 -42.83 24.13
N SER A 3 19.24 -43.65 23.07
CA SER A 3 19.28 -43.16 21.67
C SER A 3 18.00 -42.44 21.23
N ARG A 4 16.89 -42.65 21.96
CA ARG A 4 15.64 -41.88 21.82
C ARG A 4 15.80 -40.39 22.08
N ASN A 5 16.66 -39.98 23.01
CA ASN A 5 16.83 -38.56 23.33
C ASN A 5 17.66 -37.84 22.25
N PHE A 6 18.63 -38.53 21.63
CA PHE A 6 19.47 -37.98 20.58
C PHE A 6 18.67 -37.66 19.29
N ASN A 7 17.70 -38.51 18.94
CA ASN A 7 16.86 -38.32 17.76
C ASN A 7 15.83 -37.18 17.92
N ILE A 8 15.32 -36.96 19.13
CA ILE A 8 14.41 -35.84 19.42
C ILE A 8 15.17 -34.50 19.34
N ILE A 9 16.41 -34.47 19.82
CA ILE A 9 17.26 -33.27 19.76
C ILE A 9 17.57 -32.89 18.31
N ASN A 10 17.93 -33.85 17.45
CA ASN A 10 18.21 -33.57 16.03
C ASN A 10 16.96 -33.14 15.24
N LEU A 11 15.78 -33.69 15.57
CA LEU A 11 14.50 -33.26 14.98
C LEU A 11 14.17 -31.81 15.36
N LEU A 12 14.35 -31.46 16.64
CA LEU A 12 14.16 -30.09 17.11
C LEU A 12 15.18 -29.13 16.47
N LEU A 13 16.43 -29.57 16.30
CA LEU A 13 17.48 -28.76 15.68
C LEU A 13 17.19 -28.46 14.20
N ALA A 14 16.75 -29.46 13.44
CA ALA A 14 16.38 -29.28 12.03
C ALA A 14 15.14 -28.39 11.84
N LEU A 15 14.15 -28.54 12.73
CA LEU A 15 12.96 -27.68 12.74
C LEU A 15 13.33 -26.22 13.10
N CYS A 16 14.21 -26.03 14.08
CA CYS A 16 14.73 -24.71 14.43
C CYS A 16 15.53 -24.07 13.29
N ILE A 17 16.41 -24.81 12.61
CA ILE A 17 17.19 -24.28 11.48
C ILE A 17 16.27 -23.92 10.30
N SER A 18 15.27 -24.75 10.00
CA SER A 18 14.26 -24.43 8.98
C SER A 18 13.41 -23.20 9.35
N ALA A 19 13.10 -23.02 10.63
CA ALA A 19 12.37 -21.85 11.11
C ALA A 19 13.23 -20.57 11.05
N LEU A 20 14.55 -20.67 11.30
CA LEU A 20 15.48 -19.54 11.21
C LEU A 20 15.71 -19.07 9.76
N ILE A 21 15.65 -19.97 8.78
CA ILE A 21 15.77 -19.58 7.37
C ILE A 21 14.53 -18.82 6.87
N LEU A 22 13.39 -18.95 7.56
CA LEU A 22 12.13 -18.26 7.23
C LEU A 22 11.93 -16.95 8.00
N SER A 23 12.78 -16.61 8.97
CA SER A 23 12.66 -15.34 9.69
C SER A 23 13.29 -14.21 8.88
N GLY A 24 12.51 -13.64 7.97
CA GLY A 24 12.77 -12.30 7.43
C GLY A 24 12.80 -11.29 8.58
N CYS A 25 13.92 -10.59 8.75
CA CYS A 25 14.02 -9.55 9.76
C CYS A 25 13.36 -8.29 9.20
N LYS A 26 12.14 -8.02 9.65
CA LYS A 26 11.43 -6.80 9.32
C LYS A 26 12.00 -5.62 10.10
N MET A 27 12.15 -4.48 9.42
CA MET A 27 12.62 -3.22 9.95
C MET A 27 11.53 -2.16 9.80
N GLU A 28 11.42 -1.28 10.81
CA GLU A 28 10.53 -0.13 10.76
C GLU A 28 11.04 0.89 9.74
N MET A 29 10.18 1.28 8.80
CA MET A 29 10.49 2.28 7.77
C MET A 29 9.99 3.67 8.16
N ASN A 30 8.71 3.77 8.51
CA ASN A 30 8.06 5.01 8.92
C ASN A 30 7.13 4.74 10.11
N SER A 31 6.97 5.75 10.95
CA SER A 31 6.14 5.72 12.15
C SER A 31 5.35 7.01 12.28
N GLY A 32 4.31 7.01 13.14
CA GLY A 32 3.51 8.22 13.35
C GLY A 32 2.56 8.56 12.22
N LEU A 33 2.28 7.62 11.30
CA LEU A 33 1.46 7.90 10.12
C LEU A 33 -0.04 7.86 10.44
N GLU A 34 -0.79 8.72 9.77
CA GLU A 34 -2.25 8.61 9.72
C GLU A 34 -2.67 7.43 8.83
N GLU A 35 -3.89 6.90 9.03
CA GLU A 35 -4.37 5.74 8.29
C GLU A 35 -4.40 5.92 6.77
N LYS A 36 -4.83 7.10 6.31
CA LYS A 36 -4.88 7.41 4.88
C LYS A 36 -3.48 7.39 4.25
N GLU A 37 -2.51 8.02 4.91
CA GLU A 37 -1.13 8.09 4.44
C GLU A 37 -0.45 6.72 4.49
N ALA A 38 -0.63 5.96 5.57
CA ALA A 38 -0.09 4.63 5.69
C ALA A 38 -0.65 3.68 4.61
N ASN A 39 -1.95 3.79 4.28
CA ASN A 39 -2.56 2.98 3.24
C ASN A 39 -2.06 3.39 1.83
N GLU A 40 -1.83 4.69 1.58
CA GLU A 40 -1.24 5.18 0.32
C GLU A 40 0.17 4.63 0.13
N MET A 41 1.03 4.77 1.15
CA MET A 41 2.40 4.25 1.12
C MET A 41 2.44 2.73 0.97
N LEU A 42 1.63 2.00 1.77
CA LEU A 42 1.52 0.55 1.68
C LEU A 42 1.09 0.10 0.28
N GLY A 43 0.12 0.80 -0.33
CA GLY A 43 -0.34 0.50 -1.69
C GLY A 43 0.77 0.62 -2.73
N GLN A 44 1.60 1.67 -2.64
CA GLN A 44 2.73 1.88 -3.54
C GLN A 44 3.84 0.83 -3.33
N LEU A 45 4.14 0.47 -2.08
CA LEU A 45 5.13 -0.57 -1.78
C LEU A 45 4.70 -1.92 -2.39
N LEU A 46 3.44 -2.33 -2.16
CA LEU A 46 2.92 -3.59 -2.70
C LEU A 46 2.80 -3.60 -4.23
N LEU A 47 2.50 -2.45 -4.85
CA LEU A 47 2.42 -2.33 -6.31
C LEU A 47 3.80 -2.53 -6.98
N HIS A 48 4.88 -2.25 -6.26
CA HIS A 48 6.26 -2.38 -6.71
C HIS A 48 6.97 -3.63 -6.15
N ASP A 49 6.20 -4.65 -5.73
CA ASP A 49 6.70 -5.93 -5.18
C ASP A 49 7.57 -5.79 -3.92
N ILE A 50 7.40 -4.71 -3.16
CA ILE A 50 8.05 -4.51 -1.87
C ILE A 50 7.13 -5.04 -0.76
N ASN A 51 7.62 -6.05 -0.03
CA ASN A 51 6.85 -6.69 1.03
C ASN A 51 6.80 -5.77 2.27
N ALA A 52 5.64 -5.17 2.48
CA ALA A 52 5.39 -4.24 3.55
C ALA A 52 4.19 -4.69 4.40
N SER A 53 4.27 -4.42 5.71
CA SER A 53 3.22 -4.72 6.67
C SER A 53 2.90 -3.52 7.54
N LYS A 54 1.60 -3.36 7.83
CA LYS A 54 1.07 -2.30 8.69
C LYS A 54 0.99 -2.77 10.13
N GLN A 55 1.48 -1.96 11.07
CA GLN A 55 1.30 -2.17 12.51
C GLN A 55 0.68 -0.93 13.14
N VAL A 56 -0.37 -1.12 13.94
CA VAL A 56 -1.00 -0.04 14.71
C VAL A 56 -0.27 0.09 16.05
N ASN A 57 0.21 1.30 16.34
CA ASN A 57 0.89 1.63 17.58
C ASN A 57 -0.11 1.96 18.71
N LYS A 58 0.38 2.05 19.95
CA LYS A 58 -0.46 2.28 21.15
C LYS A 58 -1.13 3.66 21.14
N ASP A 59 -0.50 4.63 20.48
CA ASP A 59 -0.94 6.01 20.27
C ASP A 59 -1.91 6.17 19.08
N LYS A 60 -2.43 5.06 18.52
CA LYS A 60 -3.30 5.01 17.33
C LYS A 60 -2.64 5.49 16.03
N THR A 61 -1.34 5.78 16.06
CA THR A 61 -0.57 5.99 14.84
C THR A 61 -0.22 4.67 14.19
N ILE A 62 0.17 4.72 12.93
CA ILE A 62 0.55 3.54 12.17
C ILE A 62 2.04 3.58 11.85
N SER A 63 2.70 2.44 12.03
CA SER A 63 4.05 2.18 11.54
C SER A 63 4.02 1.19 10.37
N LEU A 64 4.89 1.44 9.39
CA LEU A 64 5.12 0.55 8.25
C LEU A 64 6.42 -0.21 8.44
N TRP A 65 6.35 -1.53 8.29
CA TRP A 65 7.45 -2.47 8.45
C TRP A 65 7.75 -3.16 7.13
N ILE A 66 9.01 -3.21 6.74
CA ILE A 66 9.47 -3.80 5.48
C ILE A 66 10.62 -4.78 5.73
N GLU A 67 10.85 -5.69 4.80
CA GLU A 67 12.02 -6.57 4.87
C GLU A 67 13.32 -5.75 4.75
N LYS A 68 14.31 -6.05 5.60
CA LYS A 68 15.55 -5.26 5.72
C LYS A 68 16.34 -5.15 4.41
N ASP A 69 16.30 -6.18 3.59
CA ASP A 69 16.93 -6.23 2.26
C ASP A 69 16.26 -5.30 1.24
N GLN A 70 14.97 -4.99 1.41
CA GLN A 70 14.20 -4.11 0.53
C GLN A 70 14.18 -2.64 0.98
N PHE A 71 14.81 -2.31 2.13
CA PHE A 71 14.74 -0.97 2.73
C PHE A 71 15.21 0.16 1.80
N ALA A 72 16.39 -0.01 1.18
CA ALA A 72 16.94 1.01 0.29
C ALA A 72 16.06 1.24 -0.95
N GLN A 73 15.46 0.19 -1.50
CA GLN A 73 14.54 0.26 -2.62
C GLN A 73 13.24 0.99 -2.24
N ALA A 74 12.70 0.69 -1.06
CA ALA A 74 11.50 1.33 -0.53
C ALA A 74 11.71 2.84 -0.29
N GLU A 75 12.81 3.22 0.36
CA GLU A 75 13.17 4.63 0.59
C GLU A 75 13.35 5.39 -0.73
N TYR A 76 14.04 4.79 -1.70
CA TYR A 76 14.23 5.39 -3.02
C TYR A 76 12.89 5.60 -3.74
N LEU A 77 12.01 4.60 -3.70
CA LEU A 77 10.67 4.69 -4.29
C LEU A 77 9.84 5.79 -3.63
N MET A 78 9.79 5.83 -2.29
CA MET A 78 8.99 6.84 -1.57
C MET A 78 9.47 8.27 -1.86
N ARG A 79 10.79 8.50 -1.91
CA ARG A 79 11.37 9.80 -2.27
C ARG A 79 11.00 10.24 -3.67
N ASN A 80 11.03 9.33 -4.65
CA ASN A 80 10.63 9.63 -6.02
C ASN A 80 9.14 9.92 -6.16
N LEU A 81 8.31 9.32 -5.31
CA LEU A 81 6.87 9.59 -5.25
C LEU A 81 6.51 10.81 -4.39
N GLY A 82 7.50 11.41 -3.69
CA GLY A 82 7.27 12.55 -2.79
C GLY A 82 6.48 12.19 -1.53
N LEU A 83 6.58 10.93 -1.07
CA LEU A 83 5.96 10.43 0.16
C LEU A 83 6.99 10.38 1.30
N PRO A 84 6.58 10.55 2.58
CA PRO A 84 5.25 10.96 3.06
C PRO A 84 4.90 12.40 2.66
N ARG A 85 3.60 12.69 2.49
CA ARG A 85 3.17 14.03 2.03
C ARG A 85 3.24 14.99 3.20
N ARG A 86 3.64 16.24 2.93
CA ARG A 86 3.51 17.29 3.96
C ARG A 86 2.02 17.48 4.30
N PRO A 87 1.64 17.51 5.58
CA PRO A 87 0.27 17.78 5.97
C PRO A 87 -0.13 19.16 5.42
N ARG A 88 -1.21 19.21 4.64
CA ARG A 88 -1.80 20.46 4.16
C ARG A 88 -2.70 20.98 5.27
N MET A 89 -2.46 22.20 5.76
CA MET A 89 -3.41 22.86 6.64
C MET A 89 -4.70 23.09 5.86
N THR A 90 -5.83 22.64 6.40
CA THR A 90 -7.12 22.88 5.77
C THR A 90 -7.62 24.28 6.09
N MET A 91 -8.54 24.80 5.27
CA MET A 91 -9.18 26.09 5.49
C MET A 91 -9.75 26.19 6.91
N GLU A 92 -10.36 25.12 7.39
CA GLU A 92 -10.97 25.02 8.71
C GLU A 92 -9.94 25.09 9.85
N GLN A 93 -8.68 24.72 9.61
CA GLN A 93 -7.60 24.80 10.59
C GLN A 93 -7.03 26.22 10.69
N ILE A 94 -6.96 26.95 9.55
CA ILE A 94 -6.44 28.32 9.50
C ILE A 94 -7.47 29.32 10.05
N PHE A 95 -8.77 29.08 9.83
CA PHE A 95 -9.87 29.94 10.26
C PHE A 95 -10.58 29.44 11.53
N LYS A 96 -9.86 28.78 12.45
CA LYS A 96 -10.34 28.57 13.83
C LYS A 96 -10.32 29.92 14.55
N SER A 97 -11.28 30.76 14.24
CA SER A 97 -11.43 32.08 14.85
C SER A 97 -11.90 31.91 16.30
N ASP A 98 -11.03 32.21 17.27
CA ASP A 98 -11.36 32.35 18.70
C ASP A 98 -12.30 33.55 18.99
N GLY A 99 -12.74 34.27 17.95
CA GLY A 99 -13.63 35.43 18.04
C GLY A 99 -15.12 35.06 17.92
N LEU A 100 -15.97 35.69 18.73
CA LEU A 100 -17.41 35.40 18.83
C LEU A 100 -18.23 35.71 17.55
N ILE A 101 -17.65 36.42 16.56
CA ILE A 101 -18.33 36.86 15.33
C ILE A 101 -17.35 36.79 14.15
N PRO A 102 -17.71 36.11 13.03
CA PRO A 102 -16.85 36.04 11.84
C PRO A 102 -16.73 37.40 11.15
N SER A 103 -15.53 37.72 10.66
CA SER A 103 -15.31 38.95 9.90
C SER A 103 -15.86 38.84 8.46
N PRO A 104 -16.25 39.96 7.80
CA PRO A 104 -16.69 39.93 6.40
C PRO A 104 -15.69 39.27 5.43
N VAL A 105 -14.38 39.44 5.71
CA VAL A 105 -13.29 38.83 4.95
C VAL A 105 -13.29 37.30 5.11
N GLU A 106 -13.58 36.83 6.33
CA GLU A 106 -13.63 35.41 6.67
C GLU A 106 -14.85 34.73 6.05
N GLU A 107 -16.04 35.33 6.14
CA GLU A 107 -17.25 34.80 5.50
C GLU A 107 -17.08 34.69 3.99
N TRP A 108 -16.50 35.72 3.37
CA TRP A 108 -16.19 35.70 1.95
C TRP A 108 -15.20 34.59 1.59
N ALA A 109 -14.13 34.41 2.39
CA ALA A 109 -13.14 33.37 2.15
C ALA A 109 -13.74 31.97 2.27
N LYS A 110 -14.60 31.74 3.28
CA LYS A 110 -15.36 30.49 3.47
C LYS A 110 -16.29 30.21 2.29
N LEU A 111 -17.03 31.22 1.82
CA LEU A 111 -17.91 31.07 0.67
C LEU A 111 -17.13 30.75 -0.60
N ASN A 112 -16.01 31.45 -0.85
CA ASN A 112 -15.17 31.21 -2.03
C ASN A 112 -14.58 29.80 -2.00
N TYR A 113 -14.08 29.34 -0.86
CA TYR A 113 -13.60 27.97 -0.69
C TYR A 113 -14.69 26.93 -0.95
N ALA A 114 -15.89 27.11 -0.38
CA ALA A 114 -17.00 26.19 -0.59
C ALA A 114 -17.42 26.10 -2.07
N LYS A 115 -17.41 27.22 -2.80
CA LYS A 115 -17.67 27.25 -4.25
C LYS A 115 -16.60 26.49 -5.04
N THR A 116 -15.33 26.75 -4.75
CA THR A 116 -14.20 26.07 -5.39
C THR A 116 -14.22 24.56 -5.14
N GLU A 117 -14.49 24.14 -3.91
CA GLU A 117 -14.65 22.73 -3.54
C GLU A 117 -15.85 22.07 -4.23
N GLY A 118 -16.97 22.78 -4.35
CA GLY A 118 -18.13 22.32 -5.14
C GLY A 118 -17.76 22.06 -6.60
N LEU A 119 -17.05 22.99 -7.23
CA LEU A 119 -16.59 22.86 -8.61
C LEU A 119 -15.56 21.75 -8.79
N SER A 120 -14.61 21.61 -7.87
CA SER A 120 -13.64 20.52 -7.86
C SER A 120 -14.35 19.16 -7.89
N ARG A 121 -15.33 18.95 -7.01
CA ARG A 121 -16.14 17.73 -6.98
C ARG A 121 -16.97 17.53 -8.25
N MET A 122 -17.53 18.59 -8.80
CA MET A 122 -18.32 18.52 -10.04
C MET A 122 -17.45 18.11 -11.24
N ILE A 123 -16.26 18.70 -11.39
CA ILE A 123 -15.32 18.30 -12.46
C ILE A 123 -14.80 16.88 -12.23
N ALA A 124 -14.50 16.51 -10.98
CA ALA A 124 -14.09 15.15 -10.64
C ALA A 124 -15.19 14.09 -10.89
N SER A 125 -16.45 14.49 -11.00
CA SER A 125 -17.55 13.59 -11.36
C SER A 125 -17.59 13.23 -12.86
N ILE A 126 -16.84 13.94 -13.70
CA ILE A 126 -16.74 13.65 -15.13
C ILE A 126 -16.05 12.27 -15.31
N PRO A 127 -16.63 11.35 -16.09
CA PRO A 127 -16.03 10.04 -16.32
C PRO A 127 -14.60 10.13 -16.85
N GLY A 128 -13.67 9.43 -16.20
CA GLY A 128 -12.25 9.43 -16.56
C GLY A 128 -11.40 10.48 -15.84
N VAL A 129 -12.03 11.47 -15.19
CA VAL A 129 -11.35 12.41 -14.28
C VAL A 129 -11.13 11.74 -12.93
N VAL A 130 -9.90 11.80 -12.43
CA VAL A 130 -9.49 11.23 -11.14
C VAL A 130 -9.59 12.26 -10.03
N SER A 131 -9.13 13.49 -10.31
CA SER A 131 -9.19 14.62 -9.39
C SER A 131 -9.15 15.93 -10.14
N ALA A 132 -9.69 16.99 -9.55
CA ALA A 132 -9.57 18.34 -10.05
C ALA A 132 -9.18 19.27 -8.91
N GLU A 133 -8.06 20.00 -9.06
CA GLU A 133 -7.65 21.04 -8.13
C GLU A 133 -7.88 22.39 -8.81
N ILE A 134 -8.64 23.27 -8.15
CA ILE A 134 -9.06 24.58 -8.70
C ILE A 134 -8.55 25.65 -7.75
N ASP A 135 -7.88 26.65 -8.32
CA ASP A 135 -7.58 27.90 -7.64
C ASP A 135 -8.35 29.04 -8.32
N LEU A 136 -9.04 29.82 -7.50
CA LEU A 136 -9.93 30.89 -7.95
C LEU A 136 -9.42 32.24 -7.43
N ALA A 137 -8.84 33.01 -8.34
CA ALA A 137 -8.50 34.41 -8.11
C ALA A 137 -9.75 35.26 -8.31
N ASN A 138 -10.55 35.35 -7.25
CA ASN A 138 -11.76 36.17 -7.18
C ASN A 138 -11.50 37.35 -6.24
N PRO A 139 -11.51 38.61 -6.69
CA PRO A 139 -11.33 39.74 -5.79
C PRO A 139 -12.59 39.98 -4.94
N GLN A 140 -12.40 40.35 -3.68
CA GLN A 140 -13.51 40.88 -2.88
C GLN A 140 -14.04 42.17 -3.50
N ARG A 141 -15.34 42.23 -3.74
CA ARG A 141 -16.00 43.43 -4.25
C ARG A 141 -16.06 44.46 -3.10
N LYS A 142 -15.09 45.36 -3.03
CA LYS A 142 -15.18 46.54 -2.16
C LYS A 142 -16.05 47.60 -2.83
N GLU A 143 -16.85 48.30 -2.05
CA GLU A 143 -17.76 49.32 -2.59
C GLU A 143 -17.01 50.40 -3.36
N SER A 144 -17.52 50.59 -4.59
CA SER A 144 -17.50 51.78 -5.45
C SER A 144 -16.16 52.50 -5.68
N PHE A 145 -15.83 52.68 -6.97
CA PHE A 145 -14.77 53.52 -7.57
C PHE A 145 -13.49 52.84 -8.07
N GLU A 146 -13.15 51.61 -7.66
CA GLU A 146 -12.04 50.87 -8.29
C GLU A 146 -12.53 49.88 -9.35
N LYS A 147 -11.85 49.86 -10.50
CA LYS A 147 -12.09 48.90 -11.58
C LYS A 147 -11.71 47.51 -11.07
N VAL A 148 -12.69 46.76 -10.58
CA VAL A 148 -12.50 45.39 -10.09
C VAL A 148 -11.96 44.54 -11.24
N LEU A 149 -10.80 43.92 -11.03
CA LEU A 149 -10.22 42.97 -11.98
C LEU A 149 -11.21 41.81 -12.17
N PRO A 150 -11.44 41.36 -13.43
CA PRO A 150 -12.30 40.21 -13.65
C PRO A 150 -11.68 38.97 -13.01
N PRO A 151 -12.50 38.08 -12.41
CA PRO A 151 -11.99 36.85 -11.80
C PRO A 151 -11.25 35.99 -12.82
N SER A 152 -10.37 35.12 -12.33
CA SER A 152 -9.68 34.12 -13.15
C SER A 152 -9.53 32.81 -12.38
N ALA A 153 -9.50 31.70 -13.11
CA ALA A 153 -9.39 30.37 -12.53
C ALA A 153 -8.23 29.61 -13.15
N SER A 154 -7.49 28.90 -12.30
CA SER A 154 -6.46 27.96 -12.71
C SER A 154 -6.89 26.58 -12.26
N VAL A 155 -6.92 25.62 -13.19
CA VAL A 155 -7.38 24.27 -12.91
C VAL A 155 -6.36 23.25 -13.36
N ILE A 156 -6.04 22.34 -12.44
CA ILE A 156 -5.28 21.14 -12.74
C ILE A 156 -6.24 19.96 -12.65
N VAL A 157 -6.35 19.21 -13.74
CA VAL A 157 -7.22 18.02 -13.79
C VAL A 157 -6.38 16.79 -14.04
N THR A 158 -6.45 15.83 -13.12
CA THR A 158 -5.83 14.52 -13.26
C THR A 158 -6.81 13.60 -13.99
N VAL A 159 -6.41 13.04 -15.13
CA VAL A 159 -7.31 12.29 -16.03
C VAL A 159 -6.62 11.01 -16.48
N PHE A 160 -7.36 9.90 -16.58
CA PHE A 160 -6.81 8.69 -17.18
C PHE A 160 -6.46 8.90 -18.65
N LYS A 161 -5.26 8.47 -19.07
CA LYS A 161 -4.74 8.64 -20.45
C LYS A 161 -5.73 8.17 -21.53
N ASP A 162 -6.46 7.10 -21.27
CA ASP A 162 -7.44 6.50 -22.20
C ASP A 162 -8.78 7.25 -22.25
N SER A 163 -8.99 8.20 -21.34
CA SER A 163 -10.23 8.95 -21.17
C SER A 163 -10.09 10.42 -21.57
N ILE A 164 -8.89 10.84 -22.01
CA ILE A 164 -8.63 12.19 -22.51
C ILE A 164 -9.23 12.32 -23.91
N ASN A 165 -10.20 13.21 -24.07
CA ASN A 165 -10.77 13.58 -25.35
C ASN A 165 -10.48 15.06 -25.67
N PRO A 166 -10.55 15.48 -26.95
CA PRO A 166 -10.31 16.88 -27.33
C PRO A 166 -11.32 17.87 -26.74
N GLU A 167 -12.51 17.41 -26.37
CA GLU A 167 -13.59 18.24 -25.84
C GLU A 167 -13.47 18.51 -24.34
N LEU A 168 -12.66 17.75 -23.61
CA LEU A 168 -12.55 17.83 -22.15
C LEU A 168 -12.16 19.23 -21.67
N ILE A 169 -11.14 19.81 -22.29
CA ILE A 169 -10.65 21.15 -21.93
C ILE A 169 -11.73 22.21 -22.22
N PRO A 170 -12.32 22.29 -23.43
CA PRO A 170 -13.44 23.19 -23.69
C PRO A 170 -14.62 23.03 -22.73
N GLN A 171 -15.03 21.79 -22.44
CA GLN A 171 -16.14 21.50 -21.53
C GLN A 171 -15.85 22.00 -20.11
N ILE A 172 -14.64 21.75 -19.59
CA ILE A 172 -14.23 22.24 -18.27
C ILE A 172 -14.22 23.77 -18.23
N LYS A 173 -13.62 24.41 -19.25
CA LYS A 173 -13.58 25.88 -19.33
C LYS A 173 -14.98 26.49 -19.38
N GLN A 174 -15.88 25.90 -20.16
CA GLN A 174 -17.26 26.34 -20.28
C GLN A 174 -18.05 26.14 -18.98
N LEU A 175 -17.87 24.99 -18.31
CA LEU A 175 -18.50 24.70 -17.02
C LEU A 175 -18.10 25.72 -15.95
N ILE A 176 -16.81 26.05 -15.86
CA ILE A 176 -16.31 27.07 -14.92
C ILE A 176 -16.84 28.45 -15.30
N ALA A 177 -16.87 28.78 -16.60
CA ALA A 177 -17.39 30.04 -17.09
C ALA A 177 -18.87 30.29 -16.71
N PHE A 178 -19.69 29.25 -16.69
CA PHE A 178 -21.08 29.35 -16.24
C PHE A 178 -21.26 29.30 -14.73
N SER A 179 -20.28 28.80 -13.98
CA SER A 179 -20.39 28.59 -12.55
C SER A 179 -19.93 29.79 -11.71
N ILE A 180 -19.14 30.69 -12.28
CA ILE A 180 -18.58 31.84 -11.58
C ILE A 180 -19.01 33.13 -12.29
N GLU A 181 -19.58 34.05 -11.52
CA GLU A 181 -20.01 35.35 -12.04
C GLU A 181 -18.83 36.12 -12.64
N ASN A 182 -19.04 36.70 -13.83
CA ASN A 182 -18.07 37.57 -14.52
C ASN A 182 -16.72 36.92 -14.86
N ILE A 183 -16.59 35.60 -14.80
CA ILE A 183 -15.43 34.92 -15.38
C ILE A 183 -15.69 34.68 -16.87
N THR A 184 -14.68 34.91 -17.70
CA THR A 184 -14.75 34.66 -19.14
C THR A 184 -13.93 33.41 -19.50
N TYR A 185 -14.28 32.76 -20.60
CA TYR A 185 -13.66 31.50 -21.04
C TYR A 185 -12.13 31.59 -21.22
N ASP A 186 -11.64 32.75 -21.66
CA ASP A 186 -10.23 33.07 -21.84
C ASP A 186 -9.46 33.25 -20.52
N ARG A 187 -10.18 33.52 -19.41
CA ARG A 187 -9.61 33.66 -18.06
C ARG A 187 -9.63 32.37 -17.25
N VAL A 188 -9.93 31.25 -17.90
CA VAL A 188 -9.82 29.91 -17.34
C VAL A 188 -8.64 29.18 -17.97
N SER A 189 -7.62 28.92 -17.16
CA SER A 189 -6.47 28.10 -17.54
C SER A 189 -6.70 26.67 -17.06
N VAL A 190 -6.52 25.70 -17.95
CA VAL A 190 -6.70 24.27 -17.65
C VAL A 190 -5.44 23.52 -18.04
N VAL A 191 -4.88 22.79 -17.08
CA VAL A 191 -3.75 21.89 -17.27
C VAL A 191 -4.26 20.47 -17.05
N VAL A 192 -4.03 19.60 -18.03
CA VAL A 192 -4.39 18.18 -17.94
C VAL A 192 -3.16 17.38 -17.55
N ALA A 193 -3.26 16.66 -16.44
CA ALA A 193 -2.24 15.74 -15.94
C ALA A 193 -2.66 14.29 -16.27
N PRO A 194 -2.10 13.68 -17.34
CA PRO A 194 -2.44 12.32 -17.73
C PRO A 194 -1.88 11.29 -16.74
N VAL A 195 -2.72 10.38 -16.25
CA VAL A 195 -2.33 9.25 -15.42
C VAL A 195 -2.69 7.92 -16.06
N GLU A 196 -1.91 6.87 -15.80
CA GLU A 196 -2.25 5.52 -16.26
C GLU A 196 -3.26 4.88 -15.31
N ARG A 197 -4.18 4.10 -15.89
CA ARG A 197 -5.02 3.24 -15.04
C ARG A 197 -4.13 2.20 -14.38
N PRO A 198 -4.31 1.92 -13.08
CA PRO A 198 -3.61 0.82 -12.45
C PRO A 198 -3.98 -0.47 -13.19
N LYS A 199 -3.04 -0.99 -13.97
CA LYS A 199 -3.18 -2.30 -14.59
C LYS A 199 -3.11 -3.30 -13.46
N LYS A 200 -4.17 -4.11 -13.29
CA LYS A 200 -4.12 -5.26 -12.39
C LYS A 200 -3.03 -6.18 -12.92
N GLN A 201 -1.83 -6.08 -12.35
CA GLN A 201 -0.74 -6.95 -12.73
C GLN A 201 -1.22 -8.37 -12.40
N PRO A 202 -1.37 -9.26 -13.40
CA PRO A 202 -1.67 -10.64 -13.11
C PRO A 202 -0.51 -11.14 -12.26
N ALA A 203 -0.81 -11.58 -11.04
CA ALA A 203 0.22 -12.09 -10.15
C ALA A 203 1.08 -13.11 -10.92
N GLU A 204 2.39 -12.87 -10.99
CA GLU A 204 3.30 -13.71 -11.76
C GLU A 204 3.20 -15.14 -11.22
N THR A 205 2.57 -16.00 -12.01
CA THR A 205 2.45 -17.43 -11.71
C THR A 205 3.51 -18.16 -12.51
N MET A 206 4.29 -18.98 -11.82
CA MET A 206 5.17 -19.95 -12.45
C MET A 206 4.46 -21.31 -12.43
N GLU A 207 4.49 -22.00 -13.56
CA GLU A 207 4.00 -23.36 -13.65
C GLU A 207 5.14 -24.31 -13.30
N VAL A 208 4.99 -25.02 -12.20
CA VAL A 208 5.98 -25.98 -11.70
C VAL A 208 5.27 -27.32 -11.59
N TRP A 209 5.63 -28.26 -12.46
CA TRP A 209 5.05 -29.60 -12.49
C TRP A 209 3.50 -29.60 -12.59
N GLY A 210 2.94 -28.73 -13.43
CA GLY A 210 1.48 -28.60 -13.65
C GLY A 210 0.72 -27.84 -12.56
N VAL A 211 1.42 -27.33 -11.53
CA VAL A 211 0.83 -26.49 -10.48
C VAL A 211 1.25 -25.04 -10.70
N LYS A 212 0.27 -24.13 -10.76
CA LYS A 212 0.51 -22.69 -10.82
C LYS A 212 0.83 -22.17 -9.42
N LEU A 213 2.05 -21.71 -9.22
CA LEU A 213 2.53 -21.15 -7.96
C LEU A 213 2.83 -19.66 -8.14
N PHE A 214 2.44 -18.83 -7.17
CA PHE A 214 2.84 -17.42 -7.15
C PHE A 214 4.35 -17.33 -6.89
N LYS A 215 5.06 -16.53 -7.68
CA LYS A 215 6.53 -16.40 -7.62
C LYS A 215 7.04 -16.05 -6.21
N ASN A 216 6.33 -15.18 -5.49
CA ASN A 216 6.67 -14.77 -4.12
C ASN A 216 6.44 -15.87 -3.05
N SER A 217 5.78 -16.97 -3.41
CA SER A 217 5.53 -18.12 -2.53
C SER A 217 6.22 -19.39 -3.02
N TYR A 218 7.08 -19.30 -4.05
CA TYR A 218 7.76 -20.49 -4.60
C TYR A 218 8.77 -21.07 -3.59
N LEU A 219 9.62 -20.26 -2.98
CA LEU A 219 10.60 -20.73 -2.00
C LEU A 219 9.94 -21.30 -0.74
N THR A 220 8.86 -20.68 -0.26
CA THR A 220 8.12 -21.19 0.90
C THR A 220 7.38 -22.48 0.57
N ALA A 221 6.75 -22.58 -0.61
CA ALA A 221 6.09 -23.81 -1.06
C ALA A 221 7.10 -24.96 -1.27
N LEU A 222 8.25 -24.69 -1.88
CA LEU A 222 9.32 -25.68 -2.08
C LEU A 222 9.89 -26.12 -0.72
N GLY A 223 10.11 -25.18 0.19
CA GLY A 223 10.56 -25.46 1.55
C GLY A 223 9.56 -26.33 2.34
N MET A 224 8.26 -26.06 2.21
CA MET A 224 7.21 -26.89 2.81
C MET A 224 7.19 -28.30 2.21
N LEU A 225 7.27 -28.44 0.89
CA LEU A 225 7.31 -29.75 0.23
C LEU A 225 8.56 -30.55 0.61
N ALA A 226 9.74 -29.91 0.62
CA ALA A 226 10.98 -30.52 1.07
C ALA A 226 10.91 -30.94 2.55
N GLY A 227 10.31 -30.10 3.41
CA GLY A 227 10.07 -30.41 4.81
C GLY A 227 9.16 -31.62 5.01
N VAL A 228 8.05 -31.70 4.27
CA VAL A 228 7.14 -32.86 4.31
C VAL A 228 7.83 -34.13 3.78
N ALA A 229 8.61 -34.03 2.71
CA ALA A 229 9.38 -35.15 2.17
C ALA A 229 10.43 -35.67 3.17
N MET A 230 11.14 -34.77 3.87
CA MET A 230 12.06 -35.17 4.94
C MET A 230 11.35 -35.86 6.11
N LEU A 231 10.18 -35.34 6.54
CA LEU A 231 9.41 -35.94 7.64
C LEU A 231 8.93 -37.36 7.29
N THR A 232 8.46 -37.58 6.06
CA THR A 232 8.00 -38.91 5.62
C THR A 232 9.17 -39.90 5.48
N ALA A 233 10.31 -39.47 4.93
CA ALA A 233 11.54 -40.27 4.87
C ALA A 233 12.05 -40.64 6.28
N PHE A 234 11.92 -39.72 7.25
CA PHE A 234 12.35 -39.97 8.62
C PHE A 234 11.43 -40.95 9.37
N LEU A 235 10.11 -40.83 9.22
CA LEU A 235 9.14 -41.76 9.83
C LEU A 235 9.26 -43.18 9.27
N THR A 236 9.50 -43.31 7.97
CA THR A 236 9.74 -44.62 7.31
C THR A 236 11.05 -45.25 7.78
N ALA A 237 12.12 -44.46 7.96
CA ALA A 237 13.36 -44.95 8.54
C ALA A 237 13.17 -45.44 9.99
N ILE A 238 12.43 -44.70 10.84
CA ILE A 238 12.18 -45.08 12.24
C ILE A 238 11.43 -46.41 12.32
N THR A 239 10.36 -46.56 11.54
CA THR A 239 9.56 -47.80 11.52
C THR A 239 10.39 -48.98 11.02
N TYR A 240 11.18 -48.79 9.96
CA TYR A 240 12.08 -49.79 9.42
C TYR A 240 13.13 -50.26 10.45
N TYR A 241 13.83 -49.34 11.10
CA TYR A 241 14.82 -49.67 12.14
C TYR A 241 14.19 -50.30 13.38
N GLY A 242 12.99 -49.86 13.78
CA GLY A 242 12.23 -50.45 14.89
C GLY A 242 11.90 -51.93 14.64
N VAL A 243 11.46 -52.27 13.42
CA VAL A 243 11.18 -53.66 13.02
C VAL A 243 12.45 -54.52 13.04
N ILE A 244 13.59 -54.00 12.56
CA ILE A 244 14.87 -54.72 12.58
C ILE A 244 15.31 -55.04 14.01
N ILE A 245 15.20 -54.09 14.95
CA ILE A 245 15.61 -54.30 16.34
C ILE A 245 14.72 -55.35 17.03
N ILE A 246 13.41 -55.32 16.80
CA ILE A 246 12.48 -56.32 17.35
C ILE A 246 12.79 -57.71 16.79
N ARG A 247 13.08 -57.82 15.48
CA ARG A 247 13.47 -59.09 14.85
C ARG A 247 14.80 -59.62 15.41
N ARG A 248 15.79 -58.76 15.63
CA ARG A 248 17.07 -59.16 16.26
C ARG A 248 16.89 -59.62 17.70
N ARG A 249 16.03 -58.97 18.49
CA ARG A 249 15.70 -59.40 19.86
C ARG A 249 14.96 -60.74 19.91
N LYS A 250 14.03 -60.98 18.97
CA LYS A 250 13.35 -62.29 18.87
C LYS A 250 14.34 -63.41 18.49
N ARG A 251 15.28 -63.18 17.56
CA ARG A 251 16.32 -64.17 17.22
C ARG A 251 17.25 -64.46 18.39
N SER A 252 17.64 -63.45 19.17
CA SER A 252 18.49 -63.64 20.37
C SER A 252 17.81 -64.51 21.43
N LYS A 253 16.51 -64.30 21.70
CA LYS A 253 15.75 -65.14 22.65
C LYS A 253 15.53 -66.58 22.15
N SER A 254 15.46 -66.78 20.84
CA SER A 254 15.32 -68.12 20.25
C SER A 254 16.61 -68.93 20.34
N ASN A 255 17.78 -68.30 20.25
CA ASN A 255 19.06 -68.99 20.41
C ASN A 255 19.36 -69.37 21.87
N ASP A 256 18.96 -68.54 22.84
CA ASP A 256 19.12 -68.85 24.27
C ASP A 256 18.26 -70.04 24.71
N ASN A 257 17.06 -70.20 24.15
CA ASN A 257 16.16 -71.32 24.45
C ASN A 257 16.55 -72.64 23.76
N SER A 258 17.47 -72.61 22.80
CA SER A 258 17.98 -73.82 22.11
C SER A 258 19.29 -74.35 22.72
N ALA A 259 19.90 -73.60 23.65
CA ALA A 259 21.16 -73.95 24.32
C ALA A 259 20.96 -74.46 25.76
N ARG A 260 19.72 -74.75 26.14
CA ARG A 260 19.30 -75.25 27.46
C ARG A 260 18.51 -76.53 27.29
#